data_AF-A0A9P0IID9-F1
#
_entry.id   AF-A0A9P0IID9-F1
#
_cell.length_a   1.000
_cell.length_b   1.000
_cell.length_c   1.000
_cell.angle_alpha   90.00
_cell.angle_beta   90.00
_cell.angle_gamma   90.00
#
_symmetry.space_group_name_H-M   'P 1'
#
loop_
_entity.id
_entity.type
_entity.pdbx_description
1 polymer ?
#
loop_
_entity_poly.entity_id
_entity_poly.type
_entity_poly.pdbx_seq_one_letter_code
_entity_poly.pdbx_strand_id
1 'polypeptide(L)'
;MVESVLNKYCLVSKVCCFCVSLRNGCILIALAGFIPCLYLFMVYASGDSTLLNNGVNEVVTEIILHIYAILGLVLCGVNIILFVGAITFNEKLILNYLRFACVYFVVDFASVLVICISAALSGYLPFAGIFFLVDVCYWALIYFYILPIVNGFRKKIHTIVIYVN
;
A
#
# COMPACT_ATOMS: atom_id res chain seq x y z
N MET A 1 10.97 -6.47 35.30
CA MET A 1 11.76 -7.72 35.29
C MET A 1 11.52 -8.61 34.06
N VAL A 2 10.39 -8.46 33.33
CA VAL A 2 10.15 -9.20 32.06
C VAL A 2 10.89 -8.57 30.86
N GLU A 3 11.20 -7.27 30.91
CA GLU A 3 11.97 -6.58 29.86
C GLU A 3 13.44 -7.04 29.77
N SER A 4 14.05 -7.53 30.86
CA SER A 4 15.45 -7.98 30.83
C SER A 4 15.64 -9.37 30.21
N VAL A 5 14.59 -10.18 30.16
CA VAL A 5 14.62 -11.51 29.53
C VAL A 5 14.34 -11.40 28.02
N LEU A 6 13.45 -10.49 27.60
CA LEU A 6 13.21 -10.22 26.17
C LEU A 6 14.45 -9.65 25.47
N ASN A 7 15.30 -8.92 26.19
CA ASN A 7 16.51 -8.31 25.61
C ASN A 7 17.62 -9.34 25.34
N LYS A 8 17.54 -10.55 25.91
CA LYS A 8 18.57 -11.60 25.79
C LYS A 8 18.39 -12.51 24.57
N TYR A 9 17.18 -12.60 24.02
CA TYR A 9 16.86 -13.43 22.85
C TYR A 9 16.71 -12.64 21.54
N CYS A 10 17.03 -11.35 21.57
CA CYS A 10 17.14 -10.49 20.39
C CYS A 10 18.46 -10.76 19.60
N LEU A 11 18.85 -12.02 19.43
CA LEU A 11 20.03 -12.39 18.63
C LEU A 11 19.79 -12.23 17.12
N VAL A 12 18.53 -12.12 16.69
CA VAL A 12 18.17 -11.76 15.29
C VAL A 12 17.97 -10.25 15.12
N SER A 13 17.95 -9.47 16.20
CA SER A 13 17.85 -8.01 16.18
C SER A 13 19.21 -7.31 16.09
N LYS A 14 20.32 -8.02 16.30
CA LYS A 14 21.66 -7.40 16.32
C LYS A 14 22.39 -7.38 14.98
N VAL A 15 21.85 -8.00 13.92
CA VAL A 15 22.53 -8.10 12.61
C VAL A 15 21.81 -7.33 11.47
N CYS A 16 20.62 -6.77 11.71
CA CYS A 16 20.02 -5.81 10.78
C CYS A 16 20.17 -4.40 11.33
N CYS A 17 21.26 -3.70 10.96
CA CYS A 17 21.59 -2.33 11.38
C CYS A 17 20.62 -1.23 10.88
N PHE A 18 19.38 -1.58 10.50
CA PHE A 18 18.27 -0.66 10.21
C PHE A 18 17.02 -1.05 11.01
N CYS A 19 17.20 -1.34 12.31
CA CYS A 19 16.09 -1.62 13.24
C CYS A 19 15.31 -0.34 13.57
N VAL A 20 14.59 0.21 12.59
CA VAL A 20 13.44 1.06 12.91
C VAL A 20 12.45 0.15 13.65
N SER A 21 12.04 0.55 14.85
CA SER A 21 10.97 -0.16 15.58
C SER A 21 9.81 -0.39 14.60
N LEU A 22 9.37 -1.65 14.43
CA LEU A 22 8.31 -2.02 13.48
C LEU A 22 7.09 -1.09 13.60
N ARG A 23 6.84 -0.60 14.82
CA ARG A 23 5.85 0.44 15.13
C ARG A 23 6.10 1.75 14.40
N ASN A 24 7.28 2.34 14.54
CA ASN A 24 7.63 3.60 13.90
C ASN A 24 7.59 3.46 12.37
N GLY A 25 7.98 2.30 11.84
CA GLY A 25 7.83 1.97 10.43
C GLY A 25 6.36 1.97 9.99
N CYS A 26 5.47 1.26 10.71
CA CYS A 26 4.05 1.24 10.38
C CYS A 26 3.38 2.63 10.50
N ILE A 27 3.78 3.44 11.49
CA ILE A 27 3.29 4.82 11.64
C ILE A 27 3.73 5.69 10.46
N LEU A 28 5.02 5.64 10.10
CA LEU A 28 5.55 6.38 8.95
C LEU A 28 4.86 5.96 7.65
N ILE A 29 4.59 4.68 7.47
CA ILE A 29 3.89 4.16 6.29
C ILE A 29 2.43 4.63 6.28
N ALA A 30 1.73 4.56 7.40
CA ALA A 30 0.36 5.06 7.48
C ALA A 30 0.30 6.56 7.15
N LEU A 31 1.26 7.35 7.65
CA LEU A 31 1.37 8.78 7.36
C LEU A 31 1.71 9.05 5.89
N ALA A 32 2.71 8.37 5.33
CA ALA A 32 3.08 8.49 3.93
C ALA A 32 1.95 8.04 3.00
N GLY A 33 1.15 7.04 3.41
CA GLY A 33 0.00 6.53 2.69
C GLY A 33 -1.13 7.54 2.51
N PHE A 34 -1.22 8.59 3.34
CA PHE A 34 -2.21 9.66 3.13
C PHE A 34 -1.86 10.55 1.92
N ILE A 35 -0.60 10.66 1.54
CA ILE A 35 -0.17 11.47 0.39
C ILE A 35 -0.84 11.00 -0.91
N PRO A 36 -0.75 9.71 -1.31
CA PRO A 36 -1.45 9.23 -2.51
C PRO A 36 -2.97 9.31 -2.37
N CYS A 37 -3.54 9.18 -1.16
CA CYS A 37 -4.99 9.35 -0.96
C CYS A 37 -5.43 10.78 -1.31
N LEU A 38 -4.70 11.79 -0.82
CA LEU A 38 -4.96 13.19 -1.12
C LEU A 38 -4.76 13.47 -2.61
N TYR A 39 -3.74 12.90 -3.21
CA TYR A 39 -3.48 13.03 -4.64
C TYR A 39 -4.65 12.48 -5.48
N LEU A 40 -5.11 11.26 -5.22
CA LEU A 40 -6.25 10.65 -5.93
C LEU A 40 -7.52 11.50 -5.80
N PHE A 41 -7.76 12.04 -4.61
CA PHE A 41 -8.89 12.94 -4.38
C PHE A 41 -8.76 14.26 -5.15
N MET A 42 -7.55 14.84 -5.19
CA MET A 42 -7.29 16.07 -5.94
C MET A 42 -7.42 15.86 -7.45
N VAL A 43 -6.97 14.72 -7.98
CA VAL A 43 -7.12 14.37 -9.40
C VAL A 43 -8.59 14.26 -9.80
N TYR A 44 -9.41 13.64 -8.95
CA TYR A 44 -10.86 13.62 -9.15
C TYR A 44 -11.46 15.03 -9.08
N ALA A 45 -11.12 15.79 -8.03
CA ALA A 45 -11.69 17.12 -7.79
C ALA A 45 -11.28 18.16 -8.83
N SER A 46 -10.07 18.06 -9.41
CA SER A 46 -9.60 18.95 -10.46
C SER A 46 -10.24 18.66 -11.82
N GLY A 47 -10.89 17.52 -11.99
CA GLY A 47 -11.42 17.08 -13.29
C GLY A 47 -10.32 16.96 -14.33
N ASP A 48 -9.13 16.50 -13.92
CA ASP A 48 -7.94 16.52 -14.77
C ASP A 48 -8.18 15.75 -16.10
N SER A 49 -8.08 16.49 -17.21
CA SER A 49 -8.25 15.96 -18.57
C SER A 49 -7.01 15.25 -19.09
N THR A 50 -5.96 15.05 -18.28
CA THR A 50 -4.72 14.38 -18.69
C THR A 50 -4.99 13.00 -19.32
N LEU A 51 -5.94 12.21 -18.80
CA LEU A 51 -6.28 10.91 -19.41
C LEU A 51 -6.89 11.07 -20.81
N LEU A 52 -7.84 12.00 -20.97
CA LEU A 52 -8.44 12.36 -22.26
C LEU A 52 -7.39 12.85 -23.27
N ASN A 53 -6.48 13.72 -22.82
CA ASN A 53 -5.41 14.28 -23.65
C ASN A 53 -4.39 13.21 -24.11
N ASN A 54 -4.31 12.08 -23.39
CA ASN A 54 -3.49 10.92 -23.73
C ASN A 54 -4.30 9.81 -24.43
N GLY A 55 -5.45 10.14 -25.00
CA GLY A 55 -6.24 9.25 -25.86
C GLY A 55 -7.12 8.25 -25.13
N VAL A 56 -7.29 8.36 -23.81
CA VAL A 56 -8.26 7.52 -23.10
C VAL A 56 -9.67 7.98 -23.45
N ASN A 57 -10.54 7.02 -23.79
CA ASN A 57 -11.94 7.31 -24.08
C ASN A 57 -12.62 8.08 -22.93
N GLU A 58 -13.51 9.01 -23.26
CA GLU A 58 -14.23 9.86 -22.29
C GLU A 58 -15.02 9.06 -21.25
N VAL A 59 -15.77 8.05 -21.69
CA VAL A 59 -16.54 7.16 -20.81
C VAL A 59 -15.61 6.40 -19.87
N VAL A 60 -14.47 5.92 -20.38
CA VAL A 60 -13.47 5.21 -19.58
C VAL A 60 -12.82 6.15 -18.56
N THR A 61 -12.52 7.39 -18.97
CA THR A 61 -11.95 8.42 -18.10
C THR A 61 -12.90 8.75 -16.95
N GLU A 62 -14.18 8.99 -17.24
CA GLU A 62 -15.17 9.30 -16.21
C GLU A 62 -15.32 8.16 -15.19
N ILE A 63 -15.44 6.91 -15.67
CA ILE A 63 -15.54 5.73 -14.80
C ILE A 63 -14.29 5.62 -13.90
N ILE A 64 -13.10 5.81 -14.46
CA ILE A 64 -11.85 5.68 -13.72
C ILE A 64 -11.69 6.77 -12.68
N LEU A 65 -12.04 8.01 -13.01
CA LEU A 65 -12.02 9.12 -12.05
C LEU A 65 -12.91 8.80 -10.84
N HIS A 66 -14.11 8.25 -11.06
CA HIS A 66 -14.99 7.81 -9.97
C HIS A 66 -14.38 6.65 -9.17
N ILE A 67 -13.80 5.66 -9.84
CA ILE A 67 -13.11 4.54 -9.17
C ILE A 67 -11.97 5.09 -8.30
N TYR A 68 -11.14 6.00 -8.81
CA TYR A 68 -10.03 6.61 -8.07
C TYR A 68 -10.48 7.46 -6.89
N ALA A 69 -11.61 8.17 -7.01
CA ALA A 69 -12.19 8.88 -5.87
C ALA A 69 -12.61 7.91 -4.75
N ILE A 70 -13.30 6.83 -5.10
CA ILE A 70 -13.73 5.80 -4.14
C ILE A 70 -12.52 5.11 -3.53
N LEU A 71 -11.53 4.72 -4.35
CA LEU A 71 -10.30 4.09 -3.89
C LEU A 71 -9.50 5.02 -2.98
N GLY A 72 -9.42 6.32 -3.26
CA GLY A 72 -8.77 7.30 -2.40
C GLY A 72 -9.40 7.37 -1.01
N LEU A 73 -10.74 7.36 -0.93
CA LEU A 73 -11.47 7.32 0.36
C LEU A 73 -11.24 6.01 1.11
N VAL A 74 -11.30 4.87 0.42
CA VAL A 74 -11.02 3.56 1.02
C VAL A 74 -9.58 3.49 1.53
N LEU A 75 -8.62 3.96 0.75
CA LEU A 75 -7.20 3.98 1.11
C LEU A 75 -6.95 4.87 2.33
N CYS A 76 -7.62 6.01 2.44
CA CYS A 76 -7.63 6.84 3.65
C CYS A 76 -8.08 6.05 4.88
N GLY A 77 -9.23 5.37 4.78
CA GLY A 77 -9.75 4.53 5.88
C GLY A 77 -8.80 3.41 6.27
N VAL A 78 -8.19 2.74 5.29
CA VAL A 78 -7.22 1.66 5.50
C VAL A 78 -5.94 2.17 6.17
N ASN A 79 -5.44 3.35 5.80
CA ASN A 79 -4.30 3.98 6.47
C ASN A 79 -4.61 4.39 7.92
N ILE A 80 -5.85 4.84 8.20
CA ILE A 80 -6.30 5.07 9.59
C ILE A 80 -6.27 3.76 10.39
N ILE A 81 -6.73 2.64 9.81
CA ILE A 81 -6.67 1.32 10.47
C ILE A 81 -5.23 0.94 10.79
N LEU A 82 -4.29 1.13 9.85
CA LEU A 82 -2.86 0.87 10.10
C LEU A 82 -2.31 1.77 11.20
N PHE A 83 -2.62 3.06 11.16
CA PHE A 83 -2.17 4.04 12.15
C PHE A 83 -2.65 3.68 13.57
N VAL A 84 -3.96 3.42 13.72
CA VAL A 84 -4.55 3.00 15.00
C VAL A 84 -3.99 1.65 15.44
N GLY A 85 -3.86 0.69 14.53
CA GLY A 85 -3.25 -0.62 14.81
C GLY A 85 -1.81 -0.50 15.32
N ALA A 86 -1.01 0.39 14.72
CA ALA A 86 0.37 0.65 15.13
C ALA A 86 0.47 1.37 16.49
N ILE A 87 -0.44 2.30 16.79
CA ILE A 87 -0.47 3.00 18.08
C ILE A 87 -0.91 2.07 19.21
N THR A 88 -1.95 1.27 18.97
CA THR A 88 -2.59 0.39 19.96
C THR A 88 -1.94 -0.99 20.08
N PHE A 89 -0.94 -1.30 19.24
CA PHE A 89 -0.33 -2.63 19.11
C PHE A 89 -1.37 -3.74 18.82
N ASN A 90 -2.44 -3.41 18.10
CA ASN A 90 -3.49 -4.37 17.78
C ASN A 90 -3.16 -5.14 16.48
N GLU A 91 -2.68 -6.37 16.64
CA GLU A 91 -2.29 -7.25 15.53
C GLU A 91 -3.44 -7.55 14.56
N LYS A 92 -4.69 -7.59 15.04
CA LYS A 92 -5.87 -7.84 14.18
C LYS A 92 -6.11 -6.68 13.20
N LEU A 93 -5.93 -5.44 13.66
CA LEU A 93 -6.07 -4.26 12.79
C LEU A 93 -4.99 -4.24 11.71
N ILE A 94 -3.76 -4.58 12.07
CA ILE A 94 -2.64 -4.65 11.12
C ILE A 94 -2.85 -5.79 10.11
N LEU A 95 -3.36 -6.95 10.54
CA LEU A 95 -3.71 -8.04 9.62
C LEU A 95 -4.84 -7.65 8.66
N ASN A 96 -5.85 -6.93 9.15
CA ASN A 96 -6.92 -6.40 8.29
C ASN A 96 -6.37 -5.42 7.26
N TYR A 97 -5.46 -4.52 7.65
CA TYR A 97 -4.76 -3.64 6.71
C TYR A 97 -4.08 -4.44 5.58
N LEU A 98 -3.34 -5.50 5.91
CA LEU A 98 -2.68 -6.34 4.91
C LEU A 98 -3.67 -6.99 3.94
N ARG A 99 -4.82 -7.45 4.43
CA ARG A 99 -5.88 -8.01 3.57
C ARG A 99 -6.46 -6.95 2.63
N PHE A 100 -6.71 -5.74 3.13
CA PHE A 100 -7.16 -4.63 2.30
C PHE A 100 -6.13 -4.21 1.26
N ALA A 101 -4.84 -4.19 1.61
CA ALA A 101 -3.76 -3.88 0.67
C ALA A 101 -3.71 -4.88 -0.51
N CYS A 102 -3.92 -6.17 -0.25
CA CYS A 102 -4.01 -7.18 -1.31
C CYS A 102 -5.21 -6.97 -2.24
N VAL A 103 -6.38 -6.63 -1.69
CA VAL A 103 -7.57 -6.36 -2.51
C VAL A 103 -7.39 -5.09 -3.33
N TYR A 104 -6.85 -4.03 -2.70
CA TYR A 104 -6.55 -2.77 -3.36
C TYR A 104 -5.61 -2.97 -4.55
N PHE A 105 -4.53 -3.75 -4.38
CA PHE A 105 -3.59 -4.10 -5.45
C PHE A 105 -4.29 -4.66 -6.68
N VAL A 106 -5.22 -5.61 -6.49
CA VAL A 106 -5.92 -6.25 -7.60
C VAL A 106 -6.81 -5.25 -8.35
N VAL A 107 -7.52 -4.39 -7.61
CA VAL A 107 -8.40 -3.39 -8.23
C VAL A 107 -7.60 -2.32 -8.96
N ASP A 108 -6.51 -1.84 -8.35
CA ASP A 108 -5.61 -0.85 -8.93
C ASP A 108 -4.98 -1.38 -10.22
N PHE A 109 -4.39 -2.57 -10.18
CA PHE A 109 -3.80 -3.21 -11.36
C PHE A 109 -4.82 -3.42 -12.49
N ALA A 110 -6.05 -3.85 -12.14
CA ALA A 110 -7.12 -3.99 -13.13
C ALA A 110 -7.50 -2.64 -13.77
N SER A 111 -7.57 -1.56 -12.98
CA SER A 111 -7.87 -0.22 -13.48
C SER A 111 -6.78 0.30 -14.43
N VAL A 112 -5.50 0.09 -14.08
CA VAL A 112 -4.34 0.46 -14.90
C VAL A 112 -4.35 -0.30 -16.22
N LEU A 113 -4.66 -1.60 -16.21
CA LEU A 113 -4.80 -2.38 -17.44
C LEU A 113 -5.88 -1.81 -18.37
N VAL A 114 -7.03 -1.41 -17.83
CA VAL A 114 -8.11 -0.79 -18.63
C VAL A 114 -7.65 0.53 -19.24
N ILE A 115 -6.91 1.37 -18.50
CA ILE A 115 -6.31 2.62 -19.01
C ILE A 115 -5.35 2.32 -20.15
N CYS A 116 -4.42 1.40 -19.93
CA CYS A 116 -3.38 1.07 -20.91
C CYS A 116 -3.98 0.50 -22.19
N ILE A 117 -4.97 -0.38 -22.10
CA ILE A 117 -5.69 -0.92 -23.28
C ILE A 117 -6.43 0.21 -24.01
N SER A 118 -7.14 1.07 -23.29
CA SER A 118 -7.87 2.20 -23.87
C SER A 118 -6.93 3.15 -24.63
N ALA A 119 -5.82 3.55 -24.01
CA ALA A 119 -4.83 4.41 -24.63
C ALA A 119 -4.13 3.75 -25.83
N ALA A 120 -3.81 2.46 -25.74
CA ALA A 120 -3.18 1.71 -26.83
C ALA A 120 -4.11 1.61 -28.06
N LEU A 121 -5.41 1.36 -27.84
CA LEU A 121 -6.41 1.32 -28.91
C LEU A 121 -6.58 2.67 -29.61
N SER A 122 -6.35 3.77 -28.91
CA SER A 122 -6.36 5.13 -29.46
C SER A 122 -5.02 5.55 -30.09
N GLY A 123 -4.03 4.66 -30.16
CA GLY A 123 -2.73 4.92 -30.79
C GLY A 123 -1.67 5.53 -29.86
N TYR A 124 -1.94 5.69 -28.56
CA TYR A 124 -1.02 6.25 -27.56
C TYR A 124 -0.21 5.16 -26.85
N LEU A 125 0.41 4.27 -27.61
CA LEU A 125 1.25 3.16 -27.10
C LEU A 125 2.37 3.59 -26.13
N PRO A 126 3.12 4.69 -26.37
CA PRO A 126 4.17 5.12 -25.45
C PRO A 126 3.63 5.49 -24.06
N PHE A 127 2.48 6.17 -24.00
CA PHE A 127 1.83 6.52 -22.75
C PHE A 127 1.39 5.27 -21.99
N ALA A 128 0.70 4.34 -22.67
CA ALA A 128 0.26 3.08 -22.08
C ALA A 128 1.44 2.27 -21.50
N GLY A 129 2.56 2.19 -22.23
CA GLY A 129 3.76 1.49 -21.78
C GLY A 129 4.44 2.15 -20.58
N ILE A 130 4.62 3.47 -20.60
CA ILE A 130 5.23 4.21 -19.48
C ILE A 130 4.34 4.12 -18.24
N PHE A 131 3.03 4.32 -18.40
CA PHE A 131 2.08 4.28 -17.29
C PHE A 131 2.07 2.90 -16.62
N PHE A 132 2.00 1.81 -17.40
CA PHE A 132 2.09 0.45 -16.89
C PHE A 132 3.42 0.17 -16.17
N LEU A 133 4.54 0.62 -16.75
CA LEU A 133 5.86 0.42 -16.15
C LEU A 133 5.99 1.17 -14.81
N VAL A 134 5.49 2.40 -14.74
CA VAL A 134 5.49 3.20 -13.50
C VAL A 134 4.67 2.50 -12.42
N ASP A 135 3.49 1.97 -12.77
CA ASP A 135 2.64 1.23 -11.84
C ASP A 135 3.32 -0.03 -11.29
N VAL A 136 3.89 -0.86 -12.18
CA VAL A 136 4.62 -2.08 -11.77
C VAL A 136 5.81 -1.74 -10.87
N CYS A 137 6.58 -0.70 -11.20
CA CYS A 137 7.70 -0.24 -10.37
C CYS A 137 7.24 0.27 -9.00
N TYR A 138 6.15 1.03 -8.95
CA TYR A 138 5.55 1.51 -7.71
C TYR A 138 5.13 0.35 -6.81
N TRP A 139 4.47 -0.67 -7.37
CA TRP A 139 4.06 -1.86 -6.62
C TRP A 139 5.23 -2.73 -6.19
N ALA A 140 6.28 -2.85 -6.99
CA ALA A 140 7.50 -3.52 -6.59
C ALA A 140 8.13 -2.84 -5.36
N LEU A 141 8.18 -1.50 -5.33
CA LEU A 141 8.65 -0.74 -4.18
C LEU A 141 7.77 -1.04 -2.95
N ILE A 142 6.45 -0.92 -3.07
CA ILE A 142 5.51 -1.23 -1.96
C ILE A 142 5.73 -2.65 -1.44
N TYR A 143 5.91 -3.64 -2.32
CA TYR A 143 6.14 -5.02 -1.93
C TYR A 143 7.42 -5.18 -1.08
N PHE A 144 8.52 -4.53 -1.48
CA PHE A 144 9.75 -4.50 -0.69
C PHE A 144 9.55 -3.87 0.70
N TYR A 145 8.59 -2.96 0.87
CA TYR A 145 8.25 -2.37 2.17
C TYR A 145 7.27 -3.20 3.00
N ILE A 146 6.30 -3.88 2.38
CA ILE A 146 5.32 -4.73 3.09
C ILE A 146 5.98 -6.03 3.58
N LEU A 147 6.91 -6.60 2.81
CA LEU A 147 7.54 -7.89 3.11
C LEU A 147 8.23 -7.91 4.50
N PRO A 148 9.04 -6.90 4.90
CA PRO A 148 9.59 -6.81 6.26
C PRO A 148 8.52 -6.75 7.35
N ILE A 149 7.39 -6.09 7.09
CA ILE A 149 6.30 -5.96 8.06
C ILE A 149 5.69 -7.34 8.31
N VAL A 150 5.29 -8.03 7.24
CA VAL A 150 4.71 -9.38 7.31
C VAL A 150 5.68 -10.35 7.98
N ASN A 151 6.95 -10.32 7.60
CA ASN A 151 7.99 -11.19 8.20
C ASN A 151 8.24 -10.87 9.68
N GLY A 152 8.15 -9.60 10.08
CA GLY A 152 8.25 -9.17 11.47
C GLY A 152 7.12 -9.74 12.35
N PHE A 153 5.88 -9.69 11.85
CA PHE A 153 4.73 -10.26 12.56
C PHE A 153 4.78 -11.80 12.62
N ARG A 154 5.16 -12.47 11.53
CA ARG A 154 5.22 -13.94 11.48
C ARG A 154 6.22 -14.52 12.48
N LYS A 155 7.39 -13.89 12.66
CA LYS A 155 8.40 -14.32 13.64
C LYS A 155 7.89 -14.19 15.08
N LYS A 156 7.13 -13.13 15.39
CA LYS A 156 6.60 -12.90 16.74
C LYS A 156 5.59 -13.97 17.16
N ILE A 157 4.76 -14.43 16.23
CA ILE A 157 3.76 -15.49 16.46
C ILE A 157 4.44 -16.84 16.75
N HIS A 158 5.48 -17.21 15.99
CA HIS A 158 6.21 -18.47 16.23
C HIS A 158 6.91 -18.51 17.58
N THR A 159 7.44 -17.39 18.06
CA THR A 159 8.08 -17.34 19.37
C THR A 159 7.06 -17.57 20.49
N ILE A 160 5.85 -17.00 20.42
CA ILE A 160 4.83 -17.17 21.47
C ILE A 160 4.38 -18.64 21.57
N VAL A 161 4.24 -19.35 20.44
CA VAL A 161 3.83 -20.77 20.44
C VAL A 161 4.88 -21.67 21.12
N ILE A 162 6.17 -21.33 21.04
CA ILE A 162 7.25 -22.11 21.66
C ILE A 162 7.33 -21.89 23.18
N TYR A 163 6.85 -20.75 23.70
CA TYR A 163 6.88 -20.46 25.14
C TYR A 163 5.59 -20.83 25.89
N VAL A 164 4.52 -21.21 25.18
CA VAL A 164 3.24 -21.63 25.78
C VAL A 164 3.09 -23.16 25.81
N ASN A 165 4.00 -23.90 25.16
CA ASN A 165 4.18 -25.35 25.29
C ASN A 165 5.43 -25.66 26.12
#